data_AF-A0AAD4RZ79-F1
#
_entry.id   AF-A0AAD4RZ79-F1
#
_cell.length_a   1.000
_cell.length_b   1.000
_cell.length_c   1.000
_cell.angle_alpha   90.00
_cell.angle_beta   90.00
_cell.angle_gamma   90.00
#
_symmetry.space_group_name_H-M   'P 1'
#
loop_
_entity.id
_entity.type
_entity.pdbx_description
1 polymer ?
#
loop_
_entity_poly.entity_id
_entity_poly.type
_entity_poly.pdbx_seq_one_letter_code
_entity_poly.pdbx_strand_id
1 'polypeptide(L)'
;MEKFHQAKSKGRDAFQEEQYVMAMHCFQEALDISPKDPAVLSNLSACYARLGDEIYALDYATKCLYQRPEWPKAYYRLGVALNMQKMYGDAADAFNKGLTLDPRNKELKDAYIKAIENRLNSLKVEEDNAE
;
A
#
# COMPACT_ATOMS: atom_id res chain seq x y z
N MET A 1 17.24 18.39 -8.30
CA MET A 1 16.75 17.17 -8.98
C MET A 1 17.67 15.97 -8.75
N GLU A 2 19.00 16.09 -8.87
CA GLU A 2 19.93 14.96 -8.64
C GLU A 2 19.77 14.30 -7.26
N LYS A 3 19.76 15.09 -6.18
CA LYS A 3 19.56 14.59 -4.80
C LYS A 3 18.26 13.81 -4.62
N PHE A 4 17.17 14.22 -5.29
CA PHE A 4 15.88 13.52 -5.25
C PHE A 4 15.96 12.14 -5.89
N HIS A 5 16.57 12.03 -7.07
CA HIS A 5 16.74 10.75 -7.74
C HIS A 5 17.68 9.82 -6.96
N GLN A 6 18.74 10.37 -6.36
CA GLN A 6 19.64 9.61 -5.51
C GLN A 6 18.93 9.06 -4.27
N ALA A 7 18.17 9.89 -3.55
CA ALA A 7 17.39 9.49 -2.37
C ALA A 7 16.35 8.41 -2.74
N LYS A 8 15.62 8.59 -3.85
CA LYS A 8 14.69 7.55 -4.37
C LYS A 8 15.39 6.26 -4.76
N SER A 9 16.60 6.32 -5.30
CA SER A 9 17.34 5.11 -5.65
C SER A 9 17.76 4.36 -4.39
N LYS A 10 18.46 5.03 -3.47
CA LYS A 10 18.88 4.44 -2.19
C LYS A 10 17.71 3.86 -1.41
N GLY A 11 16.57 4.54 -1.38
CA GLY A 11 15.36 4.03 -0.73
C GLY A 11 14.83 2.74 -1.37
N ARG A 12 14.88 2.62 -2.71
CA ARG A 12 14.49 1.39 -3.41
C ARG A 12 15.46 0.26 -3.13
N ASP A 13 16.76 0.54 -3.15
CA ASP A 13 17.81 -0.45 -2.91
C ASP A 13 17.69 -0.98 -1.46
N ALA A 14 17.57 -0.07 -0.49
CA ALA A 14 17.31 -0.42 0.92
C ALA A 14 16.04 -1.25 1.10
N PHE A 15 14.96 -0.94 0.37
CA PHE A 15 13.72 -1.71 0.42
C PHE A 15 13.90 -3.13 -0.12
N GLN A 16 14.68 -3.30 -1.19
CA GLN A 16 14.99 -4.62 -1.76
C GLN A 16 15.85 -5.47 -0.81
N GLU A 17 16.73 -4.82 -0.04
CA GLU A 17 17.52 -5.44 1.02
C GLU A 17 16.75 -5.64 2.34
N GLU A 18 15.44 -5.40 2.33
CA GLU A 18 14.54 -5.51 3.49
C GLU A 18 14.88 -4.57 4.66
N GLN A 19 15.70 -3.55 4.42
CA GLN A 19 16.08 -2.53 5.39
C GLN A 19 15.02 -1.41 5.44
N TYR A 20 13.81 -1.74 5.87
CA TYR A 20 12.64 -0.85 5.75
C TYR A 20 12.77 0.49 6.47
N VAL A 21 13.45 0.53 7.63
CA VAL A 21 13.71 1.78 8.36
C VAL A 21 14.63 2.69 7.54
N MET A 22 15.70 2.15 6.97
CA MET A 22 16.62 2.91 6.10
C MET A 22 15.91 3.35 4.81
N ALA A 23 15.12 2.47 4.20
CA ALA A 23 14.32 2.80 3.03
C ALA A 23 13.38 3.98 3.30
N MET A 24 12.69 3.96 4.44
CA MET A 24 11.80 5.03 4.89
C MET A 24 12.56 6.36 5.05
N HIS A 25 13.74 6.37 5.68
CA HIS A 25 14.56 7.57 5.79
C HIS A 25 14.93 8.14 4.41
N CYS A 26 15.42 7.31 3.49
CA CYS A 26 15.77 7.76 2.14
C CYS A 26 14.54 8.26 1.35
N PHE A 27 13.38 7.63 1.51
CA PHE A 27 12.15 8.10 0.89
C PHE A 27 11.64 9.40 1.51
N GLN A 28 11.82 9.61 2.81
CA GLN A 28 11.49 10.87 3.47
C GLN A 28 12.36 12.02 2.95
N GLU A 29 13.68 11.81 2.79
CA GLU A 29 14.56 12.78 2.14
C GLU A 29 14.11 13.13 0.71
N ALA A 30 13.64 12.13 -0.06
CA ALA A 30 13.08 12.36 -1.38
C ALA A 30 11.77 13.16 -1.31
N LEU A 31 10.93 12.90 -0.31
CA LEU A 31 9.67 13.59 -0.09
C LEU A 31 9.90 15.06 0.31
N ASP A 32 10.91 15.36 1.11
CA ASP A 32 11.26 16.74 1.50
C ASP A 32 11.61 17.61 0.28
N ILE A 33 12.12 16.99 -0.81
CA ILE A 33 12.42 17.67 -2.08
C ILE A 33 11.19 17.72 -2.99
N SER A 34 10.39 16.65 -3.05
CA SER A 34 9.16 16.58 -3.86
C SER A 34 8.01 15.98 -3.04
N PRO A 35 7.27 16.81 -2.28
CA PRO A 35 6.30 16.35 -1.28
C PRO A 35 5.08 15.62 -1.84
N LYS A 36 4.89 15.63 -3.15
CA LYS A 36 3.72 15.10 -3.85
C LYS A 36 4.08 14.00 -4.85
N ASP A 37 5.31 13.50 -4.86
CA ASP A 37 5.69 12.43 -5.79
C ASP A 37 4.93 11.13 -5.43
N PRO A 38 4.03 10.65 -6.31
CA PRO A 38 3.20 9.49 -5.99
C PRO A 38 4.03 8.21 -5.81
N ALA A 39 5.18 8.08 -6.48
CA ALA A 39 6.02 6.90 -6.35
C ALA A 39 6.73 6.84 -4.99
N VAL A 40 7.17 7.99 -4.45
CA VAL A 40 7.72 8.09 -3.09
C VAL A 40 6.64 7.77 -2.06
N LEU A 41 5.45 8.37 -2.18
CA LEU A 41 4.31 8.09 -1.29
C LEU A 41 3.93 6.60 -1.30
N SER A 42 3.87 5.97 -2.48
CA SER A 42 3.61 4.53 -2.62
C SER A 42 4.68 3.66 -1.94
N ASN A 43 5.94 4.08 -2.00
CA ASN A 43 7.03 3.33 -1.38
C ASN A 43 7.07 3.52 0.14
N LEU A 44 6.78 4.72 0.67
CA LEU A 44 6.61 4.94 2.10
C LEU A 44 5.48 4.09 2.66
N SER A 45 4.31 4.08 2.01
CA SER A 45 3.21 3.18 2.37
C SER A 45 3.65 1.71 2.44
N ALA A 46 4.47 1.26 1.48
CA ALA A 46 5.02 -0.09 1.50
C ALA A 46 5.98 -0.33 2.67
N CYS A 47 6.83 0.64 3.00
CA CYS A 47 7.76 0.54 4.13
C CYS A 47 6.99 0.39 5.45
N TYR A 48 6.01 1.26 5.71
CA TYR A 48 5.18 1.18 6.91
C TYR A 48 4.39 -0.13 6.98
N ALA A 49 3.85 -0.60 5.85
CA ALA A 49 3.18 -1.90 5.80
C ALA A 49 4.12 -3.06 6.18
N ARG A 50 5.38 -3.04 5.72
CA ARG A 50 6.39 -4.06 6.08
C ARG A 50 6.85 -3.94 7.53
N LEU A 51 6.79 -2.73 8.11
CA LEU A 51 7.07 -2.48 9.52
C LEU A 51 5.88 -2.78 10.44
N GLY A 52 4.72 -3.13 9.88
CA GLY A 52 3.52 -3.44 10.66
C GLY A 52 2.80 -2.20 11.19
N ASP A 53 3.05 -1.02 10.62
CA ASP A 53 2.38 0.22 11.00
C ASP A 53 1.24 0.51 10.00
N GLU A 54 0.05 0.00 10.33
CA GLU A 54 -1.12 0.11 9.47
C GLU A 54 -1.67 1.54 9.35
N ILE A 55 -1.40 2.40 10.33
CA ILE A 55 -1.89 3.80 10.35
C ILE A 55 -1.12 4.61 9.32
N TYR A 56 0.22 4.60 9.37
CA TYR A 56 1.02 5.33 8.40
C TYR A 56 0.98 4.68 7.01
N ALA A 57 0.86 3.35 6.92
CA ALA A 57 0.66 2.67 5.65
C ALA A 57 -0.58 3.20 4.91
N LEU A 58 -1.70 3.37 5.64
CA LEU A 58 -2.96 3.89 5.10
C LEU A 58 -2.86 5.37 4.72
N ASP A 59 -2.26 6.19 5.58
CA ASP A 59 -2.08 7.63 5.32
C ASP A 59 -1.29 7.88 4.01
N TYR A 60 -0.13 7.24 3.87
CA TYR A 60 0.69 7.37 2.66
C TYR A 60 0.05 6.73 1.42
N ALA A 61 -0.70 5.63 1.56
CA ALA A 61 -1.46 5.05 0.46
C ALA A 61 -2.55 6.02 -0.03
N THR A 62 -3.27 6.63 0.90
CA THR A 62 -4.33 7.61 0.61
C THR A 62 -3.77 8.86 -0.08
N LYS A 63 -2.65 9.39 0.43
CA LYS A 63 -1.93 10.50 -0.21
C LYS A 63 -1.46 10.13 -1.62
N CYS A 64 -0.90 8.93 -1.81
CA CYS A 64 -0.49 8.43 -3.13
C CYS A 64 -1.66 8.40 -4.11
N LEU A 65 -2.81 7.86 -3.68
CA LEU A 65 -4.01 7.79 -4.49
C LEU A 65 -4.56 9.18 -4.85
N TYR A 66 -4.54 10.12 -3.89
CA TYR A 66 -4.94 11.50 -4.15
C TYR A 66 -4.07 12.18 -5.22
N GLN A 67 -2.76 11.94 -5.21
CA GLN A 67 -1.86 12.51 -6.23
C GLN A 67 -2.00 11.82 -7.59
N ARG A 68 -2.33 10.53 -7.63
CA ARG A 68 -2.47 9.76 -8.88
C ARG A 68 -3.63 8.76 -8.83
N PRO A 69 -4.88 9.23 -9.04
CA PRO A 69 -6.08 8.39 -8.88
C PRO A 69 -6.27 7.32 -9.96
N GLU A 70 -5.54 7.41 -11.08
CA GLU A 70 -5.58 6.44 -12.18
C GLU A 70 -4.37 5.48 -12.17
N TRP A 71 -3.77 5.27 -11.00
CA TRP A 71 -2.62 4.37 -10.85
C TRP A 71 -3.01 3.08 -10.12
N PRO A 72 -3.02 1.92 -10.80
CA PRO A 72 -3.36 0.64 -10.17
C PRO A 72 -2.57 0.34 -8.89
N LYS A 73 -1.28 0.71 -8.87
CA LYS A 73 -0.41 0.51 -7.70
C LYS A 73 -0.85 1.33 -6.48
N ALA A 74 -1.47 2.50 -6.67
CA ALA A 74 -1.99 3.29 -5.55
C ALA A 74 -3.15 2.57 -4.86
N TYR A 75 -4.07 2.00 -5.64
CA TYR A 75 -5.15 1.15 -5.12
C TYR A 75 -4.63 -0.11 -4.44
N TYR A 76 -3.58 -0.73 -4.99
CA TYR A 76 -2.94 -1.87 -4.34
C TYR A 76 -2.40 -1.49 -2.95
N ARG A 77 -1.70 -0.36 -2.83
CA ARG A 77 -1.21 0.12 -1.52
C ARG A 77 -2.34 0.40 -0.55
N LEU A 78 -3.43 1.03 -1.02
CA LEU A 78 -4.61 1.29 -0.20
C LEU A 78 -5.25 -0.01 0.31
N GLY A 79 -5.46 -0.98 -0.58
CA GLY A 79 -6.04 -2.27 -0.22
C GLY A 79 -5.17 -3.05 0.77
N VAL A 80 -3.84 -3.01 0.63
CA VAL A 80 -2.91 -3.64 1.60
C VAL A 80 -3.07 -3.00 2.98
N ALA A 81 -3.09 -1.67 3.07
CA ALA A 81 -3.24 -0.98 4.34
C ALA A 81 -4.60 -1.24 5.02
N LEU A 82 -5.69 -1.23 4.25
CA LEU A 82 -7.03 -1.57 4.75
C LEU A 82 -7.12 -3.02 5.24
N ASN A 83 -6.48 -3.95 4.53
CA ASN A 83 -6.42 -5.35 4.94
C ASN A 83 -5.67 -5.53 6.27
N MET A 84 -4.61 -4.74 6.53
CA MET A 84 -3.93 -4.72 7.82
C MET A 84 -4.84 -4.21 8.95
N GLN A 85 -5.71 -3.25 8.66
CA GLN A 85 -6.74 -2.76 9.59
C GLN A 85 -7.95 -3.71 9.71
N LYS A 86 -7.91 -4.90 9.09
CA LYS A 86 -9.01 -5.86 9.03
C LYS A 86 -10.29 -5.31 8.36
N MET A 87 -10.19 -4.20 7.64
CA MET A 87 -11.26 -3.63 6.84
C MET A 87 -11.34 -4.36 5.50
N TYR A 88 -11.65 -5.66 5.55
CA TYR A 88 -11.52 -6.56 4.40
C TYR A 88 -12.46 -6.22 3.24
N GLY A 89 -13.65 -5.67 3.54
CA GLY A 89 -14.58 -5.16 2.52
C GLY A 89 -13.98 -4.00 1.73
N ASP A 90 -13.52 -2.96 2.42
CA ASP A 90 -12.91 -1.79 1.79
C ASP A 90 -11.61 -2.14 1.07
N ALA A 91 -10.83 -3.10 1.61
CA ALA A 91 -9.64 -3.62 0.94
C ALA A 91 -9.98 -4.27 -0.40
N ALA A 92 -11.02 -5.11 -0.45
CA ALA A 92 -11.48 -5.74 -1.67
C ALA A 92 -11.97 -4.70 -2.69
N ASP A 93 -12.70 -3.68 -2.25
CA ASP A 93 -13.16 -2.60 -3.13
C ASP A 93 -11.99 -1.80 -3.71
N ALA A 94 -10.95 -1.52 -2.90
CA ALA A 94 -9.74 -0.88 -3.38
C ALA A 94 -9.02 -1.72 -4.43
N PHE A 95 -8.79 -3.01 -4.18
CA PHE A 95 -8.15 -3.90 -5.15
C PHE A 95 -8.97 -4.04 -6.43
N ASN A 96 -10.30 -4.14 -6.32
CA ASN A 96 -11.19 -4.20 -7.48
C ASN A 96 -11.11 -2.92 -8.33
N LYS A 97 -11.10 -1.72 -7.72
CA LYS A 97 -10.85 -0.47 -8.43
C LYS A 97 -9.49 -0.48 -9.15
N GLY A 98 -8.43 -0.98 -8.51
CA GLY A 98 -7.15 -1.20 -9.17
C GLY A 98 -7.24 -2.12 -10.40
N LEU A 99 -7.99 -3.21 -10.31
CA LEU A 99 -8.25 -4.14 -11.41
C LEU A 99 -9.06 -3.52 -12.54
N THR A 100 -9.95 -2.56 -12.27
CA THR A 100 -10.65 -1.85 -13.36
C THR A 100 -9.70 -1.04 -14.24
N LEU A 101 -8.58 -0.58 -13.66
CA LEU A 101 -7.54 0.18 -14.37
C LEU A 101 -6.50 -0.72 -15.03
N ASP A 102 -6.17 -1.86 -14.42
CA ASP A 102 -5.27 -2.87 -14.99
C ASP A 102 -5.83 -4.29 -14.76
N PRO A 103 -6.73 -4.76 -15.64
CA PRO A 103 -7.42 -6.05 -15.48
C PRO A 103 -6.49 -7.27 -15.56
N ARG A 104 -5.28 -7.10 -16.08
CA ARG A 104 -4.29 -8.18 -16.25
C ARG A 104 -3.28 -8.23 -15.11
N ASN A 105 -3.42 -7.35 -14.12
CA ASN A 105 -2.52 -7.29 -12.98
C ASN A 105 -2.73 -8.49 -12.04
N LYS A 106 -1.82 -9.46 -12.12
CA LYS A 106 -1.88 -10.66 -11.29
C LYS A 106 -1.82 -10.35 -9.79
N GLU A 107 -0.95 -9.42 -9.39
CA GLU A 107 -0.75 -9.07 -7.97
C GLU A 107 -2.03 -8.48 -7.36
N LEU A 108 -2.71 -7.59 -8.08
CA LEU A 108 -4.01 -7.05 -7.67
C LEU A 108 -5.09 -8.13 -7.60
N LYS A 109 -5.11 -9.07 -8.56
CA LYS A 109 -6.09 -10.16 -8.59
C LYS A 109 -5.91 -11.08 -7.38
N ASP A 110 -4.68 -11.48 -7.11
CA ASP A 110 -4.34 -12.34 -5.97
C ASP A 110 -4.70 -11.63 -4.64
N ALA A 111 -4.41 -10.33 -4.53
CA ALA A 111 -4.75 -9.54 -3.34
C ALA A 111 -6.26 -9.34 -3.17
N TYR A 112 -7.01 -9.14 -4.26
CA TYR A 112 -8.47 -9.06 -4.23
C TYR A 112 -9.09 -10.36 -3.71
N ILE A 113 -8.67 -11.51 -4.24
CA ILE A 113 -9.17 -12.83 -3.81
C ILE A 113 -8.90 -13.03 -2.32
N LYS A 114 -7.66 -12.74 -1.88
CA LYS A 114 -7.27 -12.85 -0.46
C LYS A 114 -8.11 -11.95 0.45
N ALA A 115 -8.43 -10.72 0.02
CA ALA A 115 -9.28 -9.81 0.80
C ALA A 115 -10.71 -10.35 0.94
N ILE A 116 -11.28 -10.94 -0.12
CA ILE A 116 -12.59 -11.60 -0.07
C ILE A 116 -12.57 -12.82 0.86
N GLU A 117 -11.53 -13.65 0.78
CA GLU A 117 -11.37 -14.80 1.69
C GLU A 117 -11.27 -14.37 3.16
N ASN A 118 -10.46 -13.35 3.45
CA ASN A 118 -10.35 -12.78 4.80
C ASN A 118 -11.70 -12.27 5.31
N ARG A 119 -12.47 -11.59 4.45
CA ARG A 119 -13.81 -11.10 4.79
C ARG A 119 -14.79 -12.24 5.10
N LEU A 120 -14.80 -13.29 4.27
CA LEU A 120 -15.68 -14.44 4.49
C LEU A 120 -15.32 -15.18 5.78
N ASN A 121 -14.03 -15.30 6.07
CA ASN A 121 -13.57 -15.92 7.30
C ASN A 121 -13.92 -15.08 8.54
N SER A 122 -13.84 -13.75 8.46
CA SER A 122 -14.21 -12.90 9.60
C SER A 122 -15.69 -12.99 9.93
N LEU A 123 -16.56 -13.06 8.92
CA LEU A 123 -18.01 -13.21 9.11
C LEU A 123 -18.39 -14.53 9.78
N LYS A 124 -17.75 -15.64 9.38
CA LYS A 124 -17.98 -16.95 10.03
C LYS A 124 -17.61 -16.94 11.51
N VAL A 125 -16.47 -16.31 11.84
CA VAL A 125 -16.03 -16.19 13.24
C VAL A 125 -16.99 -15.33 14.06
N GLU A 126 -17.60 -14.30 13.47
CA GLU A 126 -18.60 -13.48 14.14
C GLU A 126 -19.90 -14.26 14.39
N GLU A 127 -20.33 -15.10 13.43
CA GLU A 127 -21.48 -16.00 13.58
C GLU A 127 -21.25 -17.03 14.69
N ASP A 128 -20.09 -17.71 14.69
CA ASP A 128 -19.73 -18.73 15.69
C ASP A 128 -19.62 -18.16 17.13
N ASN A 129 -19.30 -16.87 17.27
CA ASN A 129 -19.19 -16.20 18.58
C ASN A 129 -20.53 -15.62 19.07
N ALA A 130 -21.56 -15.58 18.23
CA ALA A 130 -22.87 -15.03 18.57
C ALA A 130 -23.88 -16.10 19.06
N GLU A 131 -23.54 -17.38 18.94
CA GLU A 131 -24.29 -18.55 19.46
C GLU A 131 -23.85 -18.95 20.88
#